data_AF-A0A285N594-F1
#
_entry.id   AF-A0A285N594-F1
#
_cell.length_a   1.000
_cell.length_b   1.000
_cell.length_c   1.000
_cell.angle_alpha   90.00
_cell.angle_beta   90.00
_cell.angle_gamma   90.00
#
_symmetry.space_group_name_H-M   'P 1'
#
loop_
_entity.id
_entity.type
_entity.pdbx_description
1 polymer ?
#
loop_
_entity_poly.entity_id
_entity_poly.type
_entity_poly.pdbx_seq_one_letter_code
_entity_poly.pdbx_strand_id
1 'polypeptide(L)'
;MESMQLESKPQHNPKLGLVFILLSAAFTSVGQLLWKIADGEINLPLLIGCVCYGAGAITMITAFRFGKLSVLHPLLSLGYVFALFMGAFFLEEHISLMHIGGTALIIVGAILIGGGDN
;
A
#
# COMPACT_ATOMS: atom_id res chain seq x y z
N MET A 1 28.33 -12.78 -33.05
CA MET A 1 26.96 -12.24 -32.91
C MET A 1 26.57 -12.33 -31.43
N GLU A 2 27.29 -11.57 -30.59
CA GLU A 2 27.12 -11.50 -29.13
C GLU A 2 26.41 -10.21 -28.71
N SER A 3 25.54 -9.69 -29.57
CA SER A 3 24.66 -8.59 -29.19
C SER A 3 23.45 -9.15 -28.47
N MET A 4 23.13 -8.54 -27.32
CA MET A 4 21.84 -8.59 -26.61
C MET A 4 21.70 -9.52 -25.40
N GLN A 5 22.77 -9.71 -24.63
CA GLN A 5 22.65 -9.88 -23.17
C GLN A 5 22.39 -8.51 -22.51
N LEU A 6 21.22 -7.94 -22.78
CA LEU A 6 20.61 -6.89 -21.96
C LEU A 6 19.53 -7.55 -21.11
N GLU A 7 19.89 -8.65 -20.44
CA GLU A 7 19.14 -9.05 -19.25
C GLU A 7 19.35 -7.95 -18.24
N SER A 8 18.37 -7.05 -18.15
CA SER A 8 18.26 -6.07 -17.08
C SER A 8 18.29 -6.85 -15.78
N LYS A 9 19.47 -6.96 -15.17
CA LYS A 9 19.69 -7.55 -13.86
C LYS A 9 18.56 -7.04 -12.97
N PRO A 10 17.65 -7.88 -12.45
CA PRO A 10 16.60 -7.40 -11.57
C PRO A 10 17.32 -6.75 -10.41
N GLN A 11 17.28 -5.42 -10.39
CA GLN A 11 17.97 -4.61 -9.41
C GLN A 11 17.25 -4.84 -8.10
N HIS A 12 17.67 -5.88 -7.38
CA HIS A 12 17.11 -6.36 -6.13
C HIS A 12 17.47 -5.34 -5.04
N ASN A 13 16.76 -4.22 -5.08
CA ASN A 13 16.82 -3.18 -4.06
C ASN A 13 15.55 -3.33 -3.22
N PRO A 14 15.57 -4.17 -2.16
CA PRO A 14 14.40 -4.40 -1.31
C PRO A 14 13.85 -3.08 -0.73
N LYS A 15 14.73 -2.10 -0.52
CA LYS A 15 14.39 -0.73 -0.12
C LYS A 15 13.51 0.00 -1.14
N LEU A 16 13.76 -0.16 -2.44
CA LEU A 16 12.91 0.42 -3.49
C LEU A 16 11.54 -0.25 -3.51
N GLY A 17 11.48 -1.58 -3.41
CA GLY A 17 10.21 -2.31 -3.31
C GLY A 17 9.37 -1.86 -2.11
N LEU A 18 10.01 -1.62 -0.96
CA LEU A 18 9.35 -1.08 0.23
C LEU A 18 8.76 0.32 -0.02
N VAL A 19 9.54 1.23 -0.61
CA VAL A 19 9.06 2.59 -0.94
C VAL A 19 7.90 2.55 -1.92
N PHE A 20 7.96 1.69 -2.95
CA PHE A 20 6.86 1.54 -3.90
C PHE A 20 5.59 0.97 -3.26
N ILE A 21 5.70 0.03 -2.31
CA ILE A 21 4.52 -0.46 -1.57
C ILE A 21 3.94 0.62 -0.67
N LEU A 22 4.75 1.40 0.04
CA LEU A 22 4.24 2.48 0.87
C LEU A 22 3.54 3.56 0.02
N LEU A 23 4.10 3.89 -1.13
CA LEU A 23 3.49 4.82 -2.08
C LEU A 23 2.17 4.27 -2.64
N SER A 24 2.15 2.99 -3.01
CA SER A 24 0.95 2.28 -3.46
C SER A 24 -0.13 2.25 -2.37
N ALA A 25 0.24 1.95 -1.13
CA ALA A 25 -0.65 1.93 0.02
C ALA A 25 -1.28 3.31 0.27
N ALA A 26 -0.50 4.39 0.14
CA ALA A 26 -1.03 5.74 0.22
C ALA A 26 -2.06 6.00 -0.90
N PHE A 27 -1.73 5.72 -2.16
CA PHE A 27 -2.66 5.92 -3.28
C PHE A 27 -3.94 5.09 -3.18
N THR A 28 -3.82 3.82 -2.81
CA THR A 28 -4.98 2.93 -2.63
C THR A 28 -5.86 3.38 -1.47
N SER A 29 -5.27 3.81 -0.34
CA SER A 29 -6.02 4.34 0.80
C SER A 29 -6.77 5.63 0.48
N VAL A 30 -6.20 6.53 -0.33
CA VAL A 30 -6.91 7.72 -0.85
C VAL A 30 -8.09 7.29 -1.73
N GLY A 31 -7.92 6.29 -2.58
CA GLY A 31 -9.01 5.74 -3.39
C GLY A 31 -10.15 5.16 -2.54
N GLN A 32 -9.81 4.41 -1.49
CA GLN A 32 -10.77 3.86 -0.54
C GLN A 32 -11.53 4.96 0.23
N LEU A 33 -10.83 6.02 0.63
CA LEU A 33 -11.42 7.19 1.27
C LEU A 33 -12.45 7.87 0.35
N LEU A 34 -12.08 8.08 -0.92
CA LEU A 34 -12.96 8.71 -1.90
C LEU A 34 -14.21 7.88 -2.19
N TRP A 35 -14.09 6.55 -2.20
CA TRP A 35 -15.26 5.67 -2.29
C TRP A 35 -16.17 5.78 -1.07
N LYS A 36 -15.59 5.97 0.11
CA LYS A 36 -16.35 6.18 1.33
C LYS A 36 -17.10 7.52 1.32
N ILE A 37 -16.46 8.57 0.79
CA ILE A 37 -17.10 9.89 0.58
C ILE A 37 -18.19 9.83 -0.49
N ALA A 38 -18.03 8.95 -1.49
CA ALA A 38 -19.03 8.78 -2.56
C ALA A 38 -20.33 8.11 -2.10
N ASP A 39 -20.36 7.51 -0.90
CA ASP A 39 -21.54 6.88 -0.27
C ASP A 39 -22.28 5.86 -1.17
N GLY A 40 -21.53 5.18 -2.06
CA GLY A 40 -22.09 4.19 -2.97
C GLY A 40 -22.78 4.75 -4.23
N GLU A 41 -22.78 6.07 -4.41
CA GLU A 41 -23.30 6.71 -5.62
C GLU A 41 -22.23 6.83 -6.72
N ILE A 42 -22.68 6.83 -7.98
CA ILE A 42 -21.80 7.06 -9.14
C ILE A 42 -21.56 8.56 -9.29
N ASN A 43 -20.65 9.08 -8.47
CA ASN A 43 -20.26 10.49 -8.43
C ASN A 43 -18.80 10.69 -8.83
N LEU A 44 -18.41 11.95 -9.08
CA LEU A 44 -17.02 12.31 -9.41
C LEU A 44 -15.98 11.74 -8.41
N PRO A 45 -16.21 11.76 -7.08
CA PRO A 45 -15.29 11.16 -6.10
C PRO A 45 -15.10 9.66 -6.31
N LEU A 46 -16.16 8.94 -6.70
CA LEU A 46 -16.07 7.50 -6.99
C LEU A 46 -15.11 7.23 -8.16
N LEU A 47 -15.25 8.01 -9.24
CA LEU A 47 -14.42 7.86 -10.44
C LEU A 47 -12.96 8.22 -10.15
N ILE A 48 -12.72 9.32 -9.45
CA ILE A 48 -11.37 9.73 -9.02
C ILE A 48 -10.78 8.67 -8.08
N GLY A 49 -11.60 8.13 -7.17
CA GLY A 49 -11.22 7.04 -6.27
C GLY A 49 -10.78 5.79 -7.03
N CYS A 50 -11.53 5.40 -8.07
CA CYS A 50 -11.16 4.28 -8.94
C CYS A 50 -9.83 4.50 -9.66
N VAL A 51 -9.59 5.69 -10.21
CA VAL A 51 -8.32 6.02 -10.89
C VAL A 51 -7.16 5.99 -9.90
N CYS A 52 -7.33 6.61 -8.73
CA CYS A 52 -6.32 6.65 -7.68
C CYS A 52 -6.00 5.24 -7.15
N TYR A 53 -7.03 4.43 -6.90
CA TYR A 53 -6.87 3.04 -6.48
C TYR A 53 -6.17 2.20 -7.55
N GLY A 54 -6.57 2.36 -8.82
CA GLY A 54 -5.94 1.67 -9.95
C GLY A 54 -4.46 2.03 -10.11
N ALA A 55 -4.11 3.31 -10.00
CA ALA A 55 -2.72 3.77 -10.01
C ALA A 55 -1.91 3.18 -8.84
N GLY A 56 -2.52 3.13 -7.65
CA GLY A 56 -1.96 2.44 -6.49
C GLY A 56 -1.72 0.96 -6.76
N ALA A 57 -2.69 0.24 -7.31
CA ALA A 57 -2.57 -1.18 -7.64
C ALA A 57 -1.47 -1.47 -8.69
N ILE A 58 -1.35 -0.63 -9.73
CA ILE A 58 -0.26 -0.75 -10.72
C ILE A 58 1.10 -0.55 -10.03
N THR A 59 1.21 0.45 -9.15
CA THR A 59 2.43 0.70 -8.37
C THR A 59 2.76 -0.50 -7.47
N MET A 60 1.75 -1.15 -6.88
CA MET A 60 1.91 -2.37 -6.07
C MET A 60 2.51 -3.53 -6.86
N ILE A 61 1.93 -3.81 -8.03
CA ILE A 61 2.40 -4.88 -8.93
C ILE A 61 3.85 -4.60 -9.34
N THR A 62 4.18 -3.33 -9.58
CA THR A 62 5.53 -2.90 -9.92
C THR A 62 6.48 -3.15 -8.74
N ALA A 63 6.07 -2.84 -7.50
CA ALA A 63 6.84 -3.08 -6.28
C ALA A 63 7.18 -4.56 -6.05
N PHE A 64 6.25 -5.47 -6.38
CA PHE A 64 6.45 -6.92 -6.27
C PHE A 64 7.58 -7.44 -7.17
N ARG A 65 8.00 -6.68 -8.20
CA ARG A 65 9.15 -7.03 -9.03
C ARG A 65 10.50 -6.72 -8.37
N PHE A 66 10.51 -5.90 -7.30
CA PHE A 66 11.74 -5.41 -6.65
C PHE A 66 12.00 -6.00 -5.25
N GLY A 67 11.04 -6.72 -4.67
CA GLY A 67 11.15 -7.26 -3.30
C GLY A 67 10.64 -8.69 -3.17
N LYS A 68 10.98 -9.34 -2.05
CA LYS A 68 10.48 -10.68 -1.70
C LYS A 68 9.02 -10.58 -1.25
N LEU A 69 8.13 -11.38 -1.83
CA LEU A 69 6.69 -11.39 -1.48
C LEU A 69 6.44 -11.59 0.02
N SER A 70 7.32 -12.32 0.71
CA SER A 70 7.27 -12.53 2.17
C SER A 70 7.40 -11.25 3.00
N VAL A 71 8.07 -10.23 2.49
CA VAL A 71 8.22 -8.91 3.14
C VAL A 71 7.12 -7.95 2.70
N LEU A 72 6.73 -8.03 1.43
CA LEU A 72 5.74 -7.13 0.83
C LEU A 72 4.31 -7.41 1.31
N HIS A 73 3.93 -8.68 1.57
CA HIS A 73 2.60 -9.04 2.08
C HIS A 73 2.25 -8.39 3.45
N PRO A 74 3.13 -8.47 4.47
CA PRO A 74 2.95 -7.74 5.72
C PRO A 74 2.85 -6.23 5.52
N LEU A 75 3.66 -5.66 4.63
CA LEU A 75 3.62 -4.23 4.32
C LEU A 75 2.32 -3.83 3.61
N LEU A 76 1.72 -4.71 2.81
CA LEU A 76 0.42 -4.44 2.20
C LEU A 76 -0.67 -4.25 3.28
N SER A 77 -0.54 -4.96 4.40
CA SER A 77 -1.43 -4.79 5.56
C SER A 77 -1.28 -3.42 6.22
N LEU A 78 -0.14 -2.72 6.04
CA LEU A 78 -0.01 -1.32 6.46
C LEU A 78 -0.93 -0.38 5.68
N GLY A 79 -1.42 -0.78 4.50
CA GLY A 79 -2.46 -0.04 3.78
C GLY A 79 -3.71 0.18 4.65
N TYR A 80 -4.05 -0.79 5.51
CA TYR A 80 -5.15 -0.65 6.47
C TYR A 80 -4.87 0.44 7.52
N VAL A 81 -3.62 0.60 7.95
CA VAL A 81 -3.20 1.67 8.87
C VAL A 81 -3.41 3.04 8.22
N PHE A 82 -2.99 3.19 6.95
CA PHE A 82 -3.22 4.43 6.19
C PHE A 82 -4.72 4.72 6.01
N ALA A 83 -5.51 3.71 5.67
CA ALA A 83 -6.96 3.84 5.51
C ALA A 83 -7.65 4.24 6.81
N LEU A 84 -7.28 3.63 7.94
CA LEU A 84 -7.78 4.00 9.27
C LEU A 84 -7.43 5.44 9.62
N PHE A 85 -6.18 5.85 9.40
CA PHE A 85 -5.74 7.22 9.69
C PHE A 85 -6.47 8.25 8.82
N MET A 86 -6.61 7.98 7.52
CA MET A 86 -7.38 8.81 6.59
C MET A 86 -8.85 8.90 7.00
N GLY A 87 -9.49 7.77 7.35
CA GLY A 87 -10.88 7.74 7.80
C GLY A 87 -11.11 8.49 9.11
N ALA A 88 -10.20 8.35 10.08
CA ALA A 88 -10.27 9.10 11.33
C ALA A 88 -10.17 10.61 11.11
N PHE A 89 -9.25 11.03 10.24
CA PHE A 89 -8.94 12.45 10.04
C PHE A 89 -9.96 13.16 9.15
N PHE A 90 -10.44 12.50 8.08
CA PHE A 90 -11.34 13.12 7.11
C PHE A 90 -12.83 12.84 7.39
N LEU A 91 -13.18 11.70 7.98
CA LEU A 91 -14.58 11.32 8.25
C LEU A 91 -14.92 11.34 9.74
N GLU A 92 -13.97 11.72 10.61
CA GLU A 92 -14.13 11.75 12.07
C GLU A 92 -14.68 10.43 12.64
N GLU A 93 -14.29 9.30 12.03
CA GLU A 93 -14.80 7.99 12.45
C GLU A 93 -14.32 7.64 13.86
N HIS A 94 -15.25 7.09 14.65
CA HIS A 94 -14.96 6.68 16.02
C HIS A 94 -14.07 5.44 16.03
N ILE A 95 -12.76 5.64 16.13
CA ILE A 95 -11.80 4.53 16.21
C ILE A 95 -11.88 3.88 17.60
N SER A 96 -12.44 2.67 17.64
CA SER A 96 -12.39 1.80 18.81
C SER A 96 -10.95 1.39 19.20
N LEU A 97 -10.73 1.17 20.50
CA LEU A 97 -9.48 0.63 21.06
C LEU A 97 -9.04 -0.68 20.39
N MET A 98 -9.99 -1.49 19.92
CA MET A 98 -9.68 -2.72 19.17
C MET A 98 -9.02 -2.44 17.82
N HIS A 99 -9.43 -1.40 17.10
CA HIS A 99 -8.79 -1.02 15.83
C HIS A 99 -7.35 -0.56 16.08
N ILE A 100 -7.13 0.25 17.13
CA ILE A 100 -5.78 0.72 17.50
C ILE A 100 -4.88 -0.45 17.87
N GLY A 101 -5.38 -1.40 18.67
CA GLY A 101 -4.63 -2.61 19.05
C GLY A 101 -4.28 -3.49 17.84
N GLY A 102 -5.23 -3.70 16.93
CA GLY A 102 -5.00 -4.46 15.69
C GLY A 102 -3.99 -3.77 14.76
N THR A 103 -4.12 -2.46 14.57
CA THR A 103 -3.18 -1.64 13.80
C THR A 103 -1.78 -1.68 14.39
N ALA A 104 -1.64 -1.56 15.71
CA ALA A 104 -0.35 -1.67 16.38
C ALA A 104 0.29 -3.05 16.16
N LEU A 105 -0.49 -4.13 16.23
CA LEU A 105 -0.02 -5.49 15.95
C LEU A 105 0.47 -5.65 14.50
N ILE A 106 -0.25 -5.09 13.52
CA ILE A 106 0.16 -5.09 12.11
C ILE A 106 1.48 -4.33 11.93
N ILE A 107 1.63 -3.16 12.55
CA ILE A 107 2.86 -2.36 12.49
C ILE A 107 4.05 -3.14 13.08
N VAL A 108 3.87 -3.74 14.26
CA VAL A 108 4.92 -4.56 14.89
C VAL A 108 5.30 -5.75 14.01
N GLY A 109 4.32 -6.47 13.44
CA GLY A 109 4.57 -7.56 12.52
C GLY A 109 5.35 -7.11 11.26
N ALA A 110 4.99 -5.95 10.70
CA ALA A 110 5.71 -5.38 9.57
C ALA A 110 7.16 -5.00 9.90
N ILE A 111 7.41 -4.40 11.08
CA ILE A 111 8.76 -4.05 11.55
C ILE A 111 9.61 -5.31 11.75
N LEU A 112 9.07 -6.36 12.38
CA LEU A 112 9.78 -7.61 12.62
C LEU A 112 10.20 -8.29 11.32
N ILE A 113 9.36 -8.24 10.28
CA ILE A 113 9.66 -8.85 8.98
C ILE A 113 10.60 -7.99 8.15
N GLY A 114 10.39 -6.67 8.13
CA GLY A 114 11.24 -5.73 7.38
C GLY A 114 12.63 -5.51 8.00
N GLY A 115 12.75 -5.63 9.32
CA GLY A 115 14.02 -5.46 10.05
C GLY A 115 14.95 -6.67 10.02
N GLY A 116 14.48 -7.83 9.54
CA GLY A 116 15.27 -9.06 9.43
C GLY A 116 16.11 -9.20 8.16
N ASP A 117 15.96 -8.31 7.17
CA ASP A 117 16.69 -8.36 5.88
C ASP A 117 17.97 -7.50 5.91
N ASN A 118 18.64 -7.42 7.07
CA ASN A 118 19.94 -6.78 7.26
C ASN A 118 21.09 -7.79 7.07
#